data_AF-A0A2N4UNM6-F1
#
_entry.id   AF-A0A2N4UNM6-F1
#
_cell.length_a   1.000
_cell.length_b   1.000
_cell.length_c   1.000
_cell.angle_alpha   90.00
_cell.angle_beta   90.00
_cell.angle_gamma   90.00
#
_symmetry.space_group_name_H-M   'P 1'
#
loop_
_entity.id
_entity.type
_entity.pdbx_description
1 polymer ?
#
loop_
_entity_poly.entity_id
_entity_poly.type
_entity_poly.pdbx_seq_one_letter_code
_entity_poly.pdbx_strand_id
1 'polypeptide(L)'
;MEICRKLNEACNSAFEEVLSQSGERVEILDLSKVLFKENGKLITGGLSLGIKLNTTGIYILESPTGELVYVGQGGKQKSTPLNDRILQELRLYTKSPKGSNGGTISKNIQQIDNIKFESKEQWRLFISSYKLKILHSESWEVSINLIEAFIMEAIKPKYNINK
;
A
#
# COMPACT_ATOMS: atom_id res chain seq x y z
N MET A 1 -13.77 18.56 -9.56
CA MET A 1 -13.06 17.30 -9.84
C MET A 1 -11.77 17.51 -10.64
N GLU A 2 -11.74 18.36 -11.66
CA GLU A 2 -10.55 18.52 -12.52
C GLU A 2 -9.30 19.10 -11.81
N ILE A 3 -9.49 20.03 -10.88
CA ILE A 3 -8.38 20.64 -10.12
C ILE A 3 -7.73 19.61 -9.18
N CYS A 4 -8.52 18.79 -8.47
CA CYS A 4 -7.99 17.74 -7.60
C CYS A 4 -7.18 16.70 -8.39
N ARG A 5 -7.63 16.33 -9.59
CA ARG A 5 -6.88 15.43 -10.48
C ARG A 5 -5.53 16.03 -10.88
N LYS A 6 -5.51 17.29 -11.33
CA LYS A 6 -4.28 18.00 -11.71
C LYS A 6 -3.32 18.17 -10.53
N LEU A 7 -3.84 18.40 -9.32
CA LEU A 7 -3.03 18.48 -8.11
C LEU A 7 -2.40 17.12 -7.78
N ASN A 8 -3.18 16.04 -7.89
CA ASN A 8 -2.70 14.68 -7.65
C ASN A 8 -1.62 14.27 -8.67
N GLU A 9 -1.81 14.63 -9.94
CA GLU A 9 -0.80 14.44 -11.00
C GLU A 9 0.47 15.23 -10.73
N ALA A 10 0.37 16.52 -10.34
CA ALA A 10 1.52 17.34 -9.99
C ALA A 10 2.26 16.81 -8.74
N CYS A 11 1.53 16.35 -7.73
CA CYS A 11 2.12 15.69 -6.56
C CYS A 11 2.81 14.37 -6.92
N ASN A 12 2.22 13.57 -7.82
CA ASN A 12 2.84 12.35 -8.32
C ASN A 12 4.13 12.64 -9.07
N SER A 13 4.13 13.63 -9.98
CA SER A 13 5.33 14.01 -10.72
C SER A 13 6.42 14.58 -9.81
N ALA A 14 6.07 15.47 -8.86
CA ALA A 14 7.03 16.00 -7.90
C ALA A 14 7.58 14.92 -6.97
N PHE A 15 6.75 13.95 -6.56
CA PHE A 15 7.17 12.79 -5.79
C PHE A 15 8.14 11.92 -6.59
N GLU A 16 7.78 11.52 -7.81
CA GLU A 16 8.66 10.73 -8.68
C GLU A 16 9.98 11.45 -8.96
N GLU A 17 9.95 12.77 -9.15
CA GLU A 17 11.14 13.59 -9.37
C GLU A 17 12.05 13.64 -8.13
N VAL A 18 11.50 13.88 -6.94
CA VAL A 18 12.27 13.86 -5.67
C VAL A 18 12.91 12.49 -5.44
N LEU A 19 12.20 11.41 -5.73
CA LEU A 19 12.72 10.04 -5.55
C LEU A 19 13.77 9.67 -6.59
N SER A 20 13.60 10.13 -7.82
CA SER A 20 14.60 9.96 -8.87
C SER A 20 15.91 10.67 -8.54
N GLN A 21 15.84 11.86 -7.91
CA GLN A 21 17.00 12.63 -7.49
C GLN A 21 17.68 12.08 -6.24
N SER A 22 16.94 11.37 -5.36
CA SER A 22 17.55 10.64 -4.24
C SER A 22 18.18 9.30 -4.65
N GLY A 23 18.13 8.93 -5.94
CA GLY A 23 18.66 7.65 -6.44
C GLY A 23 17.81 6.44 -6.07
N GLU A 24 16.63 6.66 -5.48
CA GLU A 24 15.77 5.61 -4.95
C GLU A 24 14.75 5.21 -6.01
N ARG A 25 14.77 3.93 -6.42
CA ARG A 25 13.82 3.41 -7.40
C ARG A 25 12.48 3.14 -6.73
N VAL A 26 11.41 3.68 -7.31
CA VAL A 26 10.05 3.26 -6.99
C VAL A 26 9.77 1.94 -7.69
N GLU A 27 9.60 0.89 -6.92
CA GLU A 27 9.10 -0.39 -7.42
C GLU A 27 7.58 -0.31 -7.53
N ILE A 28 7.04 -0.64 -8.70
CA ILE A 28 5.59 -0.64 -8.94
C ILE A 28 5.15 -2.07 -9.20
N LEU A 29 4.22 -2.57 -8.38
CA LEU A 29 3.65 -3.90 -8.47
C LEU A 29 2.16 -3.84 -8.75
N ASP A 30 1.72 -4.55 -9.79
CA ASP A 30 0.30 -4.86 -9.97
C ASP A 30 -0.12 -5.92 -8.95
N LEU A 31 -1.13 -5.64 -8.12
CA LEU A 31 -1.53 -6.60 -7.09
C LEU A 31 -2.12 -7.87 -7.68
N SER A 32 -2.62 -7.84 -8.91
CA SER A 32 -3.03 -9.05 -9.63
C SER A 32 -1.90 -10.10 -9.70
N LYS A 33 -0.65 -9.68 -9.93
CA LYS A 33 0.53 -10.56 -9.98
C LYS A 33 0.92 -11.14 -8.63
N VAL A 34 0.57 -10.45 -7.54
CA VAL A 34 0.82 -10.88 -6.16
C VAL A 34 -0.27 -11.85 -5.68
N LEU A 35 -1.50 -11.70 -6.18
CA LEU A 35 -2.68 -12.40 -5.65
C LEU A 35 -3.08 -13.62 -6.49
N PHE A 36 -2.74 -13.64 -7.77
CA PHE A 36 -3.07 -14.71 -8.70
C PHE A 36 -1.81 -15.40 -9.24
N LYS A 37 -1.97 -16.68 -9.55
CA LYS A 37 -1.04 -17.44 -10.38
C LYS A 37 -1.22 -17.03 -11.84
N GLU A 38 -0.24 -17.36 -12.68
CA GLU A 38 -0.29 -17.09 -14.13
C GLU A 38 -1.54 -17.66 -14.81
N ASN A 39 -2.10 -18.76 -14.29
CA ASN A 39 -3.34 -19.37 -14.80
C ASN A 39 -4.63 -18.68 -14.30
N GLY A 40 -4.52 -17.50 -13.67
CA GLY A 40 -5.65 -16.71 -13.16
C GLY A 40 -6.26 -17.24 -11.86
N LYS A 41 -5.79 -18.36 -11.30
CA LYS A 41 -6.28 -18.87 -10.01
C LYS A 41 -5.63 -18.11 -8.85
N LEU A 42 -6.40 -17.89 -7.78
CA LEU A 42 -5.87 -17.28 -6.55
C LEU A 42 -4.73 -18.10 -5.96
N ILE A 43 -3.71 -17.41 -5.41
CA ILE A 43 -2.64 -18.05 -4.66
C ILE A 43 -3.19 -18.51 -3.31
N THR A 44 -3.39 -19.81 -3.17
CA THR A 44 -3.76 -20.46 -1.90
C THR A 44 -2.49 -20.72 -1.08
N GLY A 45 -2.29 -19.99 0.02
CA GLY A 45 -1.10 -20.11 0.86
C GLY A 45 -0.54 -18.75 1.31
N GLY A 46 0.76 -18.74 1.68
CA GLY A 46 1.50 -17.53 1.96
C GLY A 46 1.64 -16.66 0.70
N LEU A 47 1.27 -15.39 0.81
CA LEU A 47 1.53 -14.40 -0.24
C LEU A 47 3.01 -14.01 -0.21
N SER A 48 3.56 -13.70 -1.37
CA SER A 48 4.89 -13.12 -1.56
C SER A 48 4.77 -12.00 -2.57
N LEU A 49 5.53 -10.92 -2.40
CA LEU A 49 5.58 -9.82 -3.35
C LEU A 49 6.37 -10.17 -4.62
N GLY A 50 7.16 -11.25 -4.60
CA GLY A 50 7.95 -11.69 -5.75
C GLY A 50 9.17 -10.81 -6.07
N ILE A 51 9.47 -9.83 -5.23
CA ILE A 51 10.62 -8.92 -5.36
C ILE A 51 11.42 -8.86 -4.06
N LYS A 52 12.70 -8.51 -4.18
CA LYS A 52 13.58 -8.30 -3.03
C LYS A 52 13.45 -6.85 -2.56
N LEU A 53 12.92 -6.65 -1.36
CA LEU A 53 12.80 -5.34 -0.74
C LEU A 53 13.86 -5.14 0.34
N ASN A 54 14.26 -3.89 0.54
CA ASN A 54 14.99 -3.49 1.74
C ASN A 54 14.07 -3.58 2.96
N THR A 55 14.66 -3.77 4.14
CA THR A 55 13.90 -3.94 5.39
C THR A 55 13.02 -2.74 5.72
N THR A 56 13.45 -1.54 5.33
CA THR A 56 12.84 -0.27 5.70
C THR A 56 12.36 0.48 4.48
N GLY A 57 11.15 1.03 4.55
CA GLY A 57 10.62 1.89 3.50
C GLY A 57 9.15 2.24 3.64
N ILE A 58 8.63 2.81 2.56
CA ILE A 58 7.29 3.36 2.44
C ILE A 58 6.59 2.64 1.28
N TYR A 59 5.31 2.37 1.45
CA TYR A 59 4.47 1.81 0.41
C TYR A 59 3.19 2.63 0.27
N ILE A 60 2.73 2.75 -0.96
CA ILE A 60 1.54 3.50 -1.33
C ILE A 60 0.64 2.59 -2.14
N LEU A 61 -0.64 2.55 -1.78
CA LEU A 61 -1.65 1.86 -2.55
C LEU A 61 -2.31 2.86 -3.53
N GLU A 62 -2.28 2.53 -4.81
CA GLU A 62 -2.94 3.27 -5.88
C GLU A 62 -4.20 2.53 -6.32
N SER A 63 -5.31 3.25 -6.42
CA SER A 63 -6.59 2.72 -6.91
C SER A 63 -6.57 2.45 -8.42
N PRO A 64 -7.56 1.73 -8.96
CA PRO A 64 -7.70 1.55 -10.41
C PRO A 64 -7.88 2.85 -11.20
N THR A 65 -8.30 3.92 -10.52
CA THR A 65 -8.46 5.27 -11.09
C THR A 65 -7.15 6.08 -11.08
N GLY A 66 -6.06 5.53 -10.55
CA GLY A 66 -4.77 6.21 -10.43
C GLY A 66 -4.64 7.10 -9.19
N GLU A 67 -5.60 7.04 -8.27
CA GLU A 67 -5.55 7.84 -7.04
C GLU A 67 -4.69 7.13 -5.98
N LEU A 68 -3.79 7.88 -5.32
CA LEU A 68 -3.05 7.37 -4.17
C LEU A 68 -3.95 7.39 -2.94
N VAL A 69 -4.41 6.21 -2.52
CA VAL A 69 -5.50 6.08 -1.56
C VAL A 69 -5.07 5.55 -0.20
N TYR A 70 -3.87 4.99 -0.08
CA TYR A 70 -3.31 4.59 1.21
C TYR A 70 -1.79 4.73 1.24
N VAL A 71 -1.23 5.13 2.38
CA VAL A 71 0.23 5.21 2.61
C VAL A 71 0.59 4.48 3.90
N GLY A 72 1.65 3.70 3.89
CA GLY A 72 2.23 3.14 5.10
C GLY A 72 3.73 2.96 5.01
N GLN A 73 4.32 2.54 6.11
CA GLN A 73 5.75 2.28 6.23
C GLN A 73 6.01 0.96 6.96
N GLY A 74 7.21 0.41 6.79
CA GLY A 74 7.71 -0.77 7.52
C GLY A 74 9.21 -0.68 7.82
N GLY A 75 9.69 -1.51 8.74
CA GLY A 75 11.11 -1.58 9.12
C GLY A 75 11.60 -0.55 10.15
N LYS A 76 10.72 0.26 10.75
CA LYS A 76 11.07 1.23 11.81
C LYS A 76 11.69 0.54 13.04
N GLN A 77 12.93 0.86 13.42
CA GLN A 77 13.53 0.55 14.74
C GLN A 77 13.18 -0.84 15.33
N LYS A 78 13.40 -1.93 14.57
CA LYS A 78 13.05 -3.35 14.92
C LYS A 78 11.56 -3.73 14.82
N SER A 79 10.72 -2.90 14.21
CA SER A 79 9.35 -3.25 13.83
C SER A 79 9.32 -4.20 12.63
N THR A 80 8.13 -4.71 12.34
CA THR A 80 7.84 -5.58 11.19
C THR A 80 8.53 -5.07 9.91
N PRO A 81 9.36 -5.90 9.25
CA PRO A 81 10.00 -5.55 7.98
C PRO A 81 8.99 -5.08 6.93
N LEU A 82 9.43 -4.24 6.00
CA LEU A 82 8.59 -3.65 4.95
C LEU A 82 7.77 -4.69 4.21
N ASN A 83 8.41 -5.76 3.72
CA ASN A 83 7.74 -6.85 3.02
C ASN A 83 6.59 -7.45 3.87
N ASP A 84 6.89 -7.81 5.12
CA ASP A 84 5.92 -8.45 6.00
C ASP A 84 4.78 -7.51 6.36
N ARG A 85 5.09 -6.22 6.50
CA ARG A 85 4.09 -5.19 6.78
C ARG A 85 3.12 -5.05 5.60
N ILE A 86 3.63 -4.95 4.38
CA ILE A 86 2.80 -4.91 3.16
C ILE A 86 1.92 -6.16 3.08
N LEU A 87 2.50 -7.36 3.26
CA LEU A 87 1.76 -8.62 3.20
C LEU A 87 0.70 -8.73 4.30
N GLN A 88 0.92 -8.11 5.47
CA GLN A 88 -0.08 -7.98 6.52
C GLN A 88 -1.24 -7.07 6.08
N GLU A 89 -0.95 -5.92 5.46
CA GLU A 89 -1.97 -5.00 4.97
C GLU A 89 -2.88 -5.62 3.89
N LEU A 90 -2.33 -6.53 3.07
CA LEU A 90 -3.09 -7.26 2.05
C LEU A 90 -4.01 -8.36 2.61
N ARG A 91 -4.06 -8.58 3.92
CA ARG A 91 -4.97 -9.54 4.55
C ARG A 91 -6.35 -8.93 4.72
N LEU A 92 -7.39 -9.71 4.43
CA LEU A 92 -8.77 -9.35 4.78
C LEU A 92 -8.88 -9.09 6.28
N TYR A 93 -9.43 -7.94 6.66
CA TYR A 93 -9.84 -7.66 8.03
C TYR A 93 -11.15 -8.36 8.33
N THR A 94 -11.15 -9.17 9.40
CA THR A 94 -12.38 -9.72 9.98
C THR A 94 -12.46 -9.36 11.46
N LYS A 95 -13.61 -8.81 11.87
CA LYS A 95 -13.90 -8.59 13.28
C LYS A 95 -14.45 -9.89 13.86
N SER A 96 -13.76 -10.49 14.82
CA SER A 96 -14.23 -11.69 15.51
C SER A 96 -14.51 -11.39 16.99
N PRO A 97 -15.32 -12.21 17.68
CA PRO A 97 -15.55 -12.07 19.12
C PRO A 97 -14.28 -12.18 19.97
N LYS A 98 -13.24 -12.86 19.48
CA LYS A 98 -11.96 -13.06 20.18
C LYS A 98 -10.91 -11.99 19.87
N GLY A 99 -11.29 -10.94 19.14
CA GLY A 99 -10.39 -9.86 18.72
C GLY A 99 -10.42 -9.60 17.22
N SER A 100 -9.66 -8.59 16.80
CA SER A 100 -9.50 -8.21 15.40
C SER A 100 -8.25 -8.84 14.77
N ASN A 101 -8.41 -9.47 13.61
CA ASN A 101 -7.32 -9.99 12.80
C ASN A 101 -7.41 -9.45 11.38
N GLY A 102 -6.25 -9.20 10.75
CA GLY A 102 -6.16 -8.81 9.33
C GLY A 102 -5.41 -7.50 9.08
N GLY A 103 -5.52 -7.00 7.85
CA GLY A 103 -4.84 -5.79 7.38
C GLY A 103 -5.63 -4.51 7.68
N THR A 104 -4.91 -3.43 7.94
CA THR A 104 -5.48 -2.10 8.21
C THR A 104 -6.16 -1.56 6.96
N ILE A 105 -5.55 -1.73 5.78
CA ILE A 105 -6.14 -1.31 4.49
C ILE A 105 -7.54 -1.90 4.31
N SER A 106 -7.68 -3.22 4.47
CA SER A 106 -8.97 -3.91 4.33
C SER A 106 -10.00 -3.41 5.34
N LYS A 107 -9.59 -3.12 6.58
CA LYS A 107 -10.48 -2.52 7.58
C LYS A 107 -10.97 -1.14 7.14
N ASN A 108 -10.05 -0.29 6.70
CA ASN A 108 -10.34 1.11 6.38
C ASN A 108 -11.22 1.23 5.13
N ILE A 109 -10.98 0.41 4.10
CA ILE A 109 -11.85 0.34 2.92
C ILE A 109 -13.26 -0.10 3.32
N GLN A 110 -13.40 -1.19 4.09
CA GLN A 110 -14.71 -1.66 4.54
C GLN A 110 -15.48 -0.59 5.33
N GLN A 111 -14.78 0.18 6.17
CA GLN A 111 -15.39 1.23 6.99
C GLN A 111 -15.77 2.48 6.19
N ILE A 112 -14.87 2.98 5.34
CA ILE A 112 -15.08 4.24 4.62
C ILE A 112 -16.04 4.06 3.44
N ASP A 113 -15.90 2.96 2.71
CA ASP A 113 -16.75 2.69 1.53
C ASP A 113 -18.02 1.91 1.89
N ASN A 114 -18.18 1.55 3.17
CA ASN A 114 -19.29 0.74 3.65
C ASN A 114 -19.47 -0.58 2.86
N ILE A 115 -18.34 -1.22 2.53
CA ILE A 115 -18.29 -2.49 1.82
C ILE A 115 -18.08 -3.61 2.85
N LYS A 116 -18.76 -4.74 2.66
CA LYS A 116 -18.54 -5.96 3.45
C LYS A 116 -17.96 -7.05 2.56
N PHE A 117 -16.79 -7.57 2.91
CA PHE A 117 -16.23 -8.75 2.25
C PHE A 117 -16.54 -10.00 3.06
N GLU A 118 -17.21 -10.97 2.45
CA GLU A 118 -17.62 -12.23 3.09
C GLU A 118 -16.53 -13.29 3.06
N SER A 119 -15.54 -13.14 2.18
CA SER A 119 -14.45 -14.09 2.04
C SER A 119 -13.12 -13.42 1.67
N LYS A 120 -12.01 -14.13 1.96
CA LYS A 120 -10.67 -13.72 1.53
C LYS A 120 -10.59 -13.60 0.00
N GLU A 121 -11.35 -14.42 -0.72
CA GLU A 121 -11.41 -14.41 -2.18
C GLU A 121 -12.05 -13.13 -2.71
N GLN A 122 -13.21 -12.71 -2.16
CA GLN A 122 -13.85 -11.45 -2.53
C GLN A 122 -12.92 -10.26 -2.31
N TRP A 123 -12.24 -10.21 -1.16
CA TRP A 123 -11.25 -9.17 -0.86
C TRP A 123 -10.09 -9.15 -1.87
N ARG A 124 -9.54 -10.32 -2.20
CA ARG A 124 -8.42 -10.42 -3.15
C ARG A 124 -8.82 -10.03 -4.55
N LEU A 125 -10.02 -10.43 -5.00
CA LEU A 125 -10.58 -10.00 -6.27
C LEU A 125 -10.72 -8.47 -6.31
N PHE A 126 -11.29 -7.88 -5.26
CA PHE A 126 -11.46 -6.43 -5.16
C PHE A 126 -10.12 -5.68 -5.26
N ILE A 127 -9.16 -6.03 -4.39
CA ILE A 127 -7.88 -5.30 -4.29
C ILE A 127 -6.92 -5.62 -5.45
N SER A 128 -7.20 -6.64 -6.27
CA SER A 128 -6.30 -7.04 -7.37
C SER A 128 -6.14 -6.03 -8.49
N SER A 129 -7.10 -5.12 -8.64
CA SER A 129 -7.08 -4.04 -9.62
C SER A 129 -6.23 -2.85 -9.18
N TYR A 130 -5.77 -2.85 -7.94
CA TYR A 130 -4.94 -1.80 -7.36
C TYR A 130 -3.47 -2.07 -7.66
N LYS A 131 -2.66 -1.01 -7.58
CA LYS A 131 -1.20 -1.09 -7.68
C LYS A 131 -0.57 -0.73 -6.35
N LEU A 132 0.59 -1.31 -6.10
CA LEU A 132 1.42 -1.00 -4.96
C LEU A 132 2.69 -0.31 -5.46
N LYS A 133 2.91 0.92 -5.01
CA LYS A 133 4.18 1.64 -5.20
C LYS A 133 5.01 1.49 -3.94
N ILE A 134 6.28 1.15 -4.08
CA ILE A 134 7.16 0.88 -2.95
C ILE A 134 8.43 1.69 -3.12
N LEU A 135 8.76 2.45 -2.09
CA LEU A 135 10.02 3.15 -1.95
C LEU A 135 10.81 2.49 -0.82
N HIS A 136 11.99 1.97 -1.13
CA HIS A 136 12.80 1.25 -0.16
C HIS A 136 14.29 1.43 -0.39
N SER A 137 15.03 1.75 0.67
CA SER A 137 16.48 1.93 0.63
C SER A 137 17.19 1.13 1.72
N GLU A 138 18.45 0.78 1.44
CA GLU A 138 19.38 0.29 2.47
C GLU A 138 19.78 1.42 3.44
N SER A 139 19.87 2.66 2.94
CA SER A 139 20.30 3.83 3.70
C SER A 139 19.39 5.02 3.42
N TRP A 140 18.87 5.64 4.48
CA TRP A 140 17.96 6.78 4.37
C TRP A 140 18.64 8.05 4.87
N GLU A 141 18.84 9.02 3.98
CA GLU A 141 19.30 10.36 4.36
C GLU A 141 18.20 11.13 5.10
N VAL A 142 16.95 10.91 4.70
CA VAL A 142 15.76 11.51 5.30
C VAL A 142 14.94 10.45 6.02
N SER A 143 14.44 10.77 7.21
CA SER A 143 13.61 9.84 7.98
C SER A 143 12.37 9.40 7.21
N ILE A 144 12.12 8.09 7.12
CA ILE A 144 10.88 7.53 6.53
C ILE A 144 9.60 8.06 7.18
N ASN A 145 9.65 8.48 8.46
CA ASN A 145 8.50 9.12 9.11
C ASN A 145 8.19 10.50 8.50
N LEU A 146 9.24 11.27 8.18
CA LEU A 146 9.08 12.58 7.58
C LEU A 146 8.56 12.45 6.15
N ILE A 147 9.08 11.48 5.40
CA ILE A 147 8.61 11.20 4.04
C ILE A 147 7.14 10.71 4.07
N GLU A 148 6.78 9.78 4.96
CA GLU A 148 5.38 9.36 5.14
C GLU A 148 4.47 10.56 5.47
N ALA A 149 4.86 11.40 6.43
CA ALA A 149 4.09 12.57 6.83
C ALA A 149 3.93 13.58 5.68
N PHE A 150 5.00 13.80 4.90
CA PHE A 150 4.96 14.66 3.73
C PHE A 150 3.98 14.14 2.67
N ILE A 151 4.08 12.86 2.31
CA ILE A 151 3.17 12.24 1.34
C ILE A 151 1.73 12.35 1.86
N MET A 152 1.50 12.01 3.13
CA MET A 152 0.20 12.08 3.79
C MET A 152 -0.43 13.47 3.69
N GLU A 153 0.33 14.53 3.94
CA GLU A 153 -0.18 15.92 3.83
C GLU A 153 -0.41 16.33 2.38
N ALA A 154 0.46 15.90 1.46
CA ALA A 154 0.36 16.26 0.04
C ALA A 154 -0.85 15.62 -0.64
N ILE A 155 -1.09 14.32 -0.42
CA ILE A 155 -2.11 13.56 -1.15
C ILE A 155 -3.43 13.41 -0.37
N LYS A 156 -3.39 13.52 0.96
CA LYS A 156 -4.53 13.29 1.87
C LYS A 156 -5.26 11.97 1.55
N PRO A 157 -4.57 10.83 1.69
CA PRO A 157 -5.03 9.56 1.14
C PRO A 157 -6.29 9.08 1.86
N LYS A 158 -7.31 8.75 1.07
CA LYS A 158 -8.66 8.42 1.52
C LYS A 158 -8.71 7.38 2.64
N TYR A 159 -7.90 6.33 2.57
CA TYR A 159 -7.96 5.19 3.49
C TYR A 159 -6.99 5.28 4.67
N ASN A 160 -6.31 6.41 4.90
CA ASN A 160 -5.48 6.62 6.10
C ASN A 160 -6.28 7.30 7.21
N ILE A 161 -7.18 6.55 7.85
CA ILE A 161 -7.97 7.04 8.99
C ILE A 161 -7.21 6.80 10.31
N ASN A 162 -7.30 7.79 11.22
CA ASN A 162 -6.73 7.74 12.57
C ASN A 162 -5.23 7.41 12.62
N LYS A 163 -4.42 8.07 11.79
CA LYS A 163 -2.96 8.14 11.98
C LYS A 163 -2.58 9.42 12.71
#